data_AF-A0A3D1NBM9-F1
#
_entry.id   AF-A0A3D1NBM9-F1
#
_cell.length_a   1.000
_cell.length_b   1.000
_cell.length_c   1.000
_cell.angle_alpha   90.00
_cell.angle_beta   90.00
_cell.angle_gamma   90.00
#
_symmetry.space_group_name_H-M   'P 1'
#
loop_
_entity.id
_entity.type
_entity.pdbx_description
1 polymer ?
#
loop_
_entity_poly.entity_id
_entity_poly.type
_entity_poly.pdbx_seq_one_letter_code
_entity_poly.pdbx_strand_id
1 'polypeptide(L)'
;MKQNSKQIIVPLNIDYEKLFSPIEGKDSYKNELIDATYVVLSFLFPSENYIKATSGFDGFKSINNEEINKVIRNRFGKVKSLLMDVNSHSTKAILIEIPEYQPGISSMRYKLNEELFLNPGEKHVSIGPNAERRLLRFETEGIKKYEEFKSTYQFLLDKYESDITIDDGAFDYVIKLKSVLLEKVAKYDGDKDEMTKRVNYTIKEMNSKIRAIQKKRFRPSVSKSNHRLNSVVTTLYRELRYYLRINGNKLVEVDLKSSQPYVLGSILTNSFFSGDSNIDFSLIRIYPQLYNQLNYIVSKSTTDITSLIGNSLYNNKKGFPKYFMSGGLDNCLEIQSYRSLPFKEGFYPHLNNTFLNGDFETQKVKDNVMLLLNLQNLRTRNHISLIQNFKSYFPNINLFIESLNNFKKLKSTIAILMQRSESYLFLRIGCKAVNERLPDVPYLTIHDSILIEEQFCEVLTPILKESLNSVTGIEPGVSVKVIQDPMTTLDVDVEEIWDEILKM
;
A
#
# COMPACT_ATOMS: atom_id res chain seq x y z
N MET A 1 -2.68 6.27 42.69
CA MET A 1 -3.49 7.01 41.71
C MET A 1 -4.52 6.04 41.14
N LYS A 2 -5.84 6.30 41.30
CA LYS A 2 -6.88 5.50 40.63
C LYS A 2 -6.67 5.67 39.13
N GLN A 3 -6.33 4.58 38.42
CA GLN A 3 -6.37 4.59 36.95
C GLN A 3 -7.81 4.93 36.57
N ASN A 4 -8.02 6.04 35.86
CA ASN A 4 -9.30 6.32 35.23
C ASN A 4 -9.61 5.13 34.31
N SER A 5 -10.79 4.53 34.49
CA SER A 5 -11.26 3.44 33.63
C SER A 5 -11.26 3.90 32.17
N LYS A 6 -10.71 3.08 31.28
CA LYS A 6 -10.68 3.36 29.84
C LYS A 6 -12.09 3.59 29.33
N GLN A 7 -12.30 4.77 28.74
CA GLN A 7 -13.52 5.09 28.02
C GLN A 7 -13.37 4.70 26.55
N ILE A 8 -14.42 4.10 26.00
CA ILE A 8 -14.54 3.81 24.57
C ILE A 8 -15.71 4.59 23.98
N ILE A 9 -15.61 4.91 22.70
CA ILE A 9 -16.61 5.68 21.96
C ILE A 9 -17.57 4.72 21.27
N VAL A 10 -18.87 4.98 21.39
CA VAL A 10 -19.96 4.25 20.72
C VAL A 10 -20.99 5.26 20.17
N PRO A 11 -21.87 4.87 19.22
CA PRO A 11 -22.89 5.76 18.70
C PRO A 11 -23.83 6.26 19.80
N LEU A 12 -24.05 7.57 19.87
CA LEU A 12 -24.99 8.16 20.83
C LEU A 12 -26.44 7.80 20.48
N ASN A 13 -26.74 7.74 19.19
CA ASN A 13 -28.12 7.67 18.69
C ASN A 13 -28.76 6.28 18.79
N ILE A 14 -28.25 5.40 19.66
CA ILE A 14 -28.82 4.10 19.96
C ILE A 14 -29.60 4.18 21.28
N ASP A 15 -30.84 3.68 21.29
CA ASP A 15 -31.58 3.46 22.53
C ASP A 15 -31.03 2.22 23.26
N TYR A 16 -30.05 2.44 24.12
CA TYR A 16 -29.36 1.37 24.84
C TYR A 16 -30.24 0.68 25.90
N GLU A 17 -31.21 1.39 26.48
CA GLU A 17 -32.13 0.77 27.44
C GLU A 17 -33.01 -0.25 26.73
N LYS A 18 -33.59 0.14 25.59
CA LYS A 18 -34.35 -0.78 24.74
C LYS A 18 -33.47 -1.91 24.22
N LEU A 19 -32.26 -1.61 23.74
CA LEU A 19 -31.34 -2.60 23.19
C LEU A 19 -30.97 -3.69 24.22
N PHE A 20 -30.77 -3.33 25.48
CA PHE A 20 -30.34 -4.26 26.52
C PHE A 20 -31.49 -4.88 27.33
N SER A 21 -32.71 -4.35 27.21
CA SER A 21 -33.90 -4.89 27.87
C SER A 21 -34.15 -6.39 27.65
N PRO A 22 -33.86 -7.00 26.48
CA PRO A 22 -34.09 -8.43 26.25
C PRO A 22 -33.01 -9.34 26.87
N ILE A 23 -31.97 -8.78 27.49
CA ILE A 23 -30.87 -9.59 28.03
C ILE A 23 -31.28 -10.19 29.39
N GLU A 24 -31.54 -11.49 29.39
CA GLU A 24 -31.86 -12.26 30.58
C GLU A 24 -30.65 -13.02 31.16
N GLY A 25 -30.74 -13.44 32.41
CA GLY A 25 -29.71 -14.22 33.12
C GLY A 25 -29.10 -13.49 34.32
N LYS A 26 -27.99 -14.03 34.85
CA LYS A 26 -27.28 -13.46 36.01
C LYS A 26 -26.68 -12.08 35.67
N ASP A 27 -26.62 -11.17 36.62
CA ASP A 27 -26.09 -9.81 36.42
C ASP A 27 -24.67 -9.80 35.84
N SER A 28 -23.82 -10.74 36.27
CA SER A 28 -22.47 -10.89 35.71
C SER A 28 -22.47 -11.22 34.22
N TYR A 29 -23.42 -12.05 33.76
CA TYR A 29 -23.59 -12.37 32.34
C TYR A 29 -24.13 -11.16 31.57
N LYS A 30 -25.13 -10.45 32.12
CA LYS A 30 -25.70 -9.25 31.51
C LYS A 30 -24.64 -8.19 31.28
N ASN A 31 -23.86 -7.88 32.33
CA ASN A 31 -22.78 -6.89 32.28
C ASN A 31 -21.70 -7.28 31.26
N GLU A 32 -21.29 -8.56 31.21
CA GLU A 32 -20.33 -9.01 30.19
C GLU A 32 -20.86 -8.88 28.76
N LEU A 33 -22.15 -9.12 28.52
CA LEU A 33 -22.75 -8.99 27.19
C LEU A 33 -22.94 -7.53 26.78
N ILE A 34 -23.27 -6.66 27.73
CA ILE A 34 -23.30 -5.20 27.53
C ILE A 34 -21.91 -4.68 27.17
N ASP A 35 -20.88 -5.04 27.95
CA ASP A 35 -19.48 -4.70 27.65
C ASP A 35 -19.07 -5.19 26.26
N ALA A 36 -19.40 -6.45 25.93
CA ALA A 36 -19.13 -7.03 24.62
C ALA A 36 -19.80 -6.25 23.48
N THR A 37 -21.03 -5.79 23.70
CA THR A 37 -21.79 -5.00 22.72
C THR A 37 -21.17 -3.64 22.51
N TYR A 38 -20.76 -2.94 23.59
CA TYR A 38 -20.03 -1.68 23.49
C TYR A 38 -18.70 -1.83 22.76
N VAL A 39 -17.94 -2.90 23.01
CA VAL A 39 -16.68 -3.17 22.29
C VAL A 39 -16.94 -3.34 20.79
N VAL A 40 -17.95 -4.11 20.38
CA VAL A 40 -18.29 -4.31 18.96
C VAL A 40 -18.72 -2.99 18.30
N LEU A 41 -19.59 -2.23 18.95
CA LEU A 41 -20.03 -0.91 18.47
C LEU A 41 -18.86 0.06 18.34
N SER A 42 -17.93 0.05 19.30
CA SER A 42 -16.73 0.90 19.25
C SER A 42 -15.80 0.51 18.09
N PHE A 43 -15.68 -0.79 17.78
CA PHE A 43 -14.91 -1.25 16.62
C PHE A 43 -15.51 -0.82 15.28
N LEU A 44 -16.82 -0.54 15.25
CA LEU A 44 -17.59 -0.14 14.06
C LEU A 44 -17.95 1.35 14.06
N PHE A 45 -17.51 2.10 15.06
CA PHE A 45 -17.78 3.52 15.16
C PHE A 45 -17.13 4.27 13.98
N PRO A 46 -17.90 5.05 13.20
CA PRO A 46 -17.44 5.66 11.96
C PRO A 46 -16.62 6.94 12.24
N SER A 47 -15.53 6.80 12.99
CA SER A 47 -14.51 7.84 13.15
C SER A 47 -13.86 8.19 11.81
N GLU A 48 -13.20 9.34 11.74
CA GLU A 48 -12.47 9.77 10.52
C GLU A 48 -11.46 8.70 10.04
N ASN A 49 -10.74 8.08 10.98
CA ASN A 49 -9.81 7.00 10.68
C ASN A 49 -10.51 5.73 10.18
N TYR A 50 -11.67 5.38 10.76
CA TYR A 50 -12.48 4.28 10.30
C TYR A 50 -12.92 4.50 8.84
N ILE A 51 -13.52 5.66 8.55
CA ILE A 51 -14.03 5.99 7.22
C ILE A 51 -12.92 5.93 6.17
N LYS A 52 -11.75 6.52 6.46
CA LYS A 52 -10.58 6.44 5.59
C LYS A 52 -10.18 4.99 5.31
N ALA A 53 -10.12 4.15 6.34
CA ALA A 53 -9.72 2.74 6.23
C ALA A 53 -10.74 1.86 5.49
N THR A 54 -12.03 2.18 5.57
CA THR A 54 -13.12 1.38 4.97
C THR A 54 -13.70 1.96 3.68
N SER A 55 -13.18 3.10 3.20
CA SER A 55 -13.65 3.78 1.97
C SER A 55 -13.70 2.88 0.73
N GLY A 56 -12.78 1.92 0.62
CA GLY A 56 -12.74 0.95 -0.47
C GLY A 56 -13.69 -0.26 -0.32
N PHE A 57 -14.46 -0.30 0.75
CA PHE A 57 -15.37 -1.39 1.10
C PHE A 57 -16.74 -0.85 1.55
N ASP A 58 -17.14 0.33 1.08
CA ASP A 58 -18.43 0.97 1.35
C ASP A 58 -18.76 1.12 2.85
N GLY A 59 -17.72 1.32 3.67
CA GLY A 59 -17.86 1.44 5.13
C GLY A 59 -17.83 0.10 5.89
N PHE A 60 -17.80 -1.04 5.20
CA PHE A 60 -17.73 -2.35 5.85
C PHE A 60 -16.34 -2.67 6.38
N LYS A 61 -16.29 -3.20 7.60
CA LYS A 61 -15.07 -3.66 8.27
C LYS A 61 -15.12 -5.16 8.52
N SER A 62 -14.05 -5.86 8.19
CA SER A 62 -13.89 -7.27 8.56
C SER A 62 -13.63 -7.40 10.05
N ILE A 63 -14.37 -8.29 10.72
CA ILE A 63 -14.14 -8.65 12.12
C ILE A 63 -13.76 -10.13 12.17
N ASN A 64 -12.55 -10.43 12.63
CA ASN A 64 -12.14 -11.81 12.85
C ASN A 64 -12.76 -12.34 14.15
N ASN A 65 -13.58 -13.39 14.03
CA ASN A 65 -14.31 -13.97 15.15
C ASN A 65 -13.39 -14.52 16.25
N GLU A 66 -12.27 -15.14 15.90
CA GLU A 66 -11.33 -15.66 16.89
C GLU A 66 -10.67 -14.52 17.65
N GLU A 67 -10.21 -13.48 16.95
CA GLU A 67 -9.56 -12.32 17.54
C GLU A 67 -10.50 -11.50 18.41
N ILE A 68 -11.70 -11.16 17.94
CA ILE A 68 -12.63 -10.35 18.73
C ILE A 68 -13.11 -11.11 19.97
N ASN A 69 -13.27 -12.44 19.88
CA ASN A 69 -13.68 -13.25 21.02
C ASN A 69 -12.61 -13.38 22.11
N LYS A 70 -11.34 -13.10 21.83
CA LYS A 70 -10.32 -12.88 22.87
C LYS A 70 -10.65 -11.67 23.75
N VAL A 71 -11.30 -10.66 23.18
CA VAL A 71 -11.75 -9.46 23.90
C VAL A 71 -13.09 -9.68 24.59
N ILE A 72 -14.04 -10.28 23.90
CA ILE A 72 -15.44 -10.35 24.36
C ILE A 72 -15.90 -11.73 24.87
N ARG A 73 -14.98 -12.66 25.16
CA ARG A 73 -15.26 -14.00 25.73
C ARG A 73 -16.30 -14.84 24.95
N ASN A 74 -16.08 -15.06 23.66
CA ASN A 74 -16.97 -15.91 22.84
C ASN A 74 -18.44 -15.42 22.81
N ARG A 75 -18.67 -14.12 23.03
CA ARG A 75 -20.01 -13.51 23.02
C ARG A 75 -20.40 -12.94 21.65
N PHE A 76 -19.50 -12.93 20.66
CA PHE A 76 -19.77 -12.27 19.38
C PHE A 76 -21.06 -12.73 18.71
N GLY A 77 -21.37 -14.03 18.76
CA GLY A 77 -22.62 -14.56 18.21
C GLY A 77 -23.88 -13.95 18.85
N LYS A 78 -23.89 -13.79 20.19
CA LYS A 78 -25.01 -13.17 20.92
C LYS A 78 -25.10 -11.66 20.63
N VAL A 79 -23.96 -10.98 20.62
CA VAL A 79 -23.90 -9.55 20.26
C VAL A 79 -24.42 -9.34 18.84
N LYS A 80 -24.03 -10.20 17.90
CA LYS A 80 -24.51 -10.15 16.52
C LYS A 80 -26.03 -10.31 16.45
N SER A 81 -26.58 -11.34 17.10
CA SER A 81 -28.04 -11.54 17.15
C SER A 81 -28.77 -10.33 17.72
N LEU A 82 -28.22 -9.70 18.77
CA LEU A 82 -28.81 -8.51 19.37
C LEU A 82 -28.80 -7.30 18.43
N LEU A 83 -27.66 -7.04 17.77
CA LEU A 83 -27.50 -5.88 16.91
C LEU A 83 -28.14 -6.05 15.52
N MET A 84 -28.39 -7.28 15.08
CA MET A 84 -29.04 -7.59 13.81
C MET A 84 -30.58 -7.75 13.95
N ASP A 85 -31.13 -7.68 15.16
CA ASP A 85 -32.58 -7.70 15.36
C ASP A 85 -33.22 -6.49 14.67
N VAL A 86 -34.31 -6.71 13.94
CA VAL A 86 -34.99 -5.65 13.17
C VAL A 86 -35.51 -4.55 14.08
N ASN A 87 -35.82 -4.88 15.35
CA ASN A 87 -36.33 -3.94 16.36
C ASN A 87 -35.22 -3.29 17.20
N SER A 88 -33.95 -3.62 16.95
CA SER A 88 -32.79 -3.08 17.71
C SER A 88 -32.61 -1.57 17.54
N HIS A 89 -33.18 -0.97 16.50
CA HIS A 89 -33.23 0.48 16.29
C HIS A 89 -34.61 0.91 15.76
N SER A 90 -34.90 2.20 15.79
CA SER A 90 -36.17 2.77 15.31
C SER A 90 -36.39 2.62 13.79
N THR A 91 -35.31 2.52 13.02
CA THR A 91 -35.35 2.51 11.55
C THR A 91 -35.08 1.13 10.96
N LYS A 92 -33.93 0.52 11.28
CA LYS A 92 -33.50 -0.81 10.83
C LYS A 92 -32.52 -1.40 11.84
N ALA A 93 -32.26 -2.70 11.76
CA ALA A 93 -31.21 -3.35 12.56
C ALA A 93 -29.91 -2.52 12.64
N ILE A 94 -29.31 -2.42 13.82
CA ILE A 94 -28.10 -1.62 14.06
C ILE A 94 -26.94 -2.09 13.18
N LEU A 95 -26.81 -3.41 12.97
CA LEU A 95 -25.70 -4.05 12.27
C LEU A 95 -26.12 -4.64 10.93
N ILE A 96 -25.37 -4.32 9.88
CA ILE A 96 -25.46 -4.94 8.55
C ILE A 96 -24.31 -5.93 8.40
N GLU A 97 -24.61 -7.15 7.95
CA GLU A 97 -23.64 -8.24 7.73
C GLU A 97 -23.51 -8.56 6.23
N ILE A 98 -22.26 -8.73 5.78
CA ILE A 98 -21.90 -9.38 4.52
C ILE A 98 -21.36 -10.76 4.91
N PRO A 99 -22.16 -11.84 4.74
CA PRO A 99 -21.87 -13.16 5.29
C PRO A 99 -20.75 -13.90 4.56
N GLU A 100 -20.30 -13.42 3.41
CA GLU A 100 -19.22 -14.04 2.64
C GLU A 100 -17.90 -14.02 3.43
N TYR A 101 -17.47 -15.20 3.85
CA TYR A 101 -16.20 -15.41 4.55
C TYR A 101 -15.50 -16.68 4.04
N GLN A 102 -14.22 -16.80 4.38
CA GLN A 102 -13.41 -17.96 4.04
C GLN A 102 -12.48 -18.30 5.21
N PRO A 103 -12.63 -19.49 5.83
CA PRO A 103 -11.80 -19.92 6.95
C PRO A 103 -10.31 -19.80 6.65
N GLY A 104 -9.56 -19.10 7.51
CA GLY A 104 -8.13 -18.86 7.33
C GLY A 104 -7.76 -17.78 6.30
N ILE A 105 -8.74 -17.14 5.64
CA ILE A 105 -8.46 -16.23 4.52
C ILE A 105 -9.15 -14.87 4.65
N SER A 106 -10.45 -14.86 4.94
CA SER A 106 -11.21 -13.61 5.08
C SER A 106 -12.33 -13.78 6.10
N SER A 107 -12.48 -12.79 6.97
CA SER A 107 -13.56 -12.77 7.95
C SER A 107 -14.82 -12.12 7.38
N MET A 108 -15.97 -12.43 7.99
CA MET A 108 -17.23 -11.74 7.73
C MET A 108 -17.07 -10.23 7.93
N ARG A 109 -17.85 -9.46 7.19
CA ARG A 109 -17.79 -8.00 7.16
C ARG A 109 -19.04 -7.40 7.76
N TYR A 110 -18.86 -6.33 8.53
CA TYR A 110 -19.90 -5.68 9.31
C TYR A 110 -19.85 -4.17 9.13
N LYS A 111 -21.01 -3.52 9.19
CA LYS A 111 -21.15 -2.06 9.17
C LYS A 111 -22.33 -1.68 10.06
N LEU A 112 -22.29 -0.51 10.68
CA LEU A 112 -23.50 0.09 11.23
C LEU A 112 -24.50 0.40 10.11
N ASN A 113 -25.80 0.45 10.41
CA ASN A 113 -26.78 0.89 9.42
C ASN A 113 -26.47 2.32 8.91
N GLU A 114 -27.02 2.70 7.75
CA GLU A 114 -26.65 3.96 7.09
C GLU A 114 -26.94 5.20 7.96
N GLU A 115 -27.99 5.18 8.78
CA GLU A 115 -28.32 6.28 9.68
C GLU A 115 -27.24 6.48 10.75
N LEU A 116 -26.88 5.40 11.45
CA LEU A 116 -25.83 5.41 12.47
C LEU A 116 -24.44 5.57 11.87
N PHE A 117 -24.25 5.21 10.60
CA PHE A 117 -22.98 5.41 9.90
C PHE A 117 -22.75 6.88 9.53
N LEU A 118 -23.78 7.56 9.03
CA LEU A 118 -23.70 8.96 8.63
C LEU A 118 -23.77 9.92 9.82
N ASN A 119 -24.63 9.61 10.80
CA ASN A 119 -24.89 10.45 11.96
C ASN A 119 -24.86 9.61 13.26
N PRO A 120 -23.68 9.11 13.69
CA PRO A 120 -23.58 8.24 14.86
C PRO A 120 -23.91 8.97 16.18
N GLY A 121 -23.58 10.27 16.26
CA GLY A 121 -23.35 10.98 17.53
C GLY A 121 -22.23 10.34 18.35
N GLU A 122 -21.73 11.03 19.38
CA GLU A 122 -20.62 10.52 20.20
C GLU A 122 -21.04 10.28 21.64
N LYS A 123 -20.89 9.03 22.12
CA LYS A 123 -21.12 8.65 23.52
C LYS A 123 -19.89 7.92 24.06
N HIS A 124 -19.34 8.43 25.16
CA HIS A 124 -18.28 7.75 25.90
C HIS A 124 -18.88 6.80 26.92
N VAL A 125 -18.44 5.55 26.89
CA VAL A 125 -18.86 4.51 27.84
C VAL A 125 -17.65 3.87 28.52
N SER A 126 -17.80 3.54 29.79
CA SER A 126 -16.82 2.73 30.52
C SER A 126 -17.27 1.27 30.50
N ILE A 127 -16.33 0.37 30.27
CA ILE A 127 -16.58 -1.09 30.33
C ILE A 127 -16.05 -1.66 31.65
N GLY A 128 -16.57 -2.82 32.05
CA GLY A 128 -16.12 -3.48 33.27
C GLY A 128 -14.61 -3.80 33.27
N PRO A 129 -13.96 -3.88 34.46
CA PRO A 129 -12.50 -4.02 34.58
C PRO A 129 -11.94 -5.29 33.92
N ASN A 130 -12.76 -6.33 33.77
CA ASN A 130 -12.38 -7.55 33.07
C ASN A 130 -12.37 -7.38 31.55
N ALA A 131 -13.36 -6.67 31.00
CA ALA A 131 -13.42 -6.36 29.57
C ALA A 131 -12.32 -5.37 29.18
N GLU A 132 -12.11 -4.35 30.01
CA GLU A 132 -11.02 -3.38 29.87
C GLU A 132 -9.65 -4.07 29.77
N ARG A 133 -9.31 -4.96 30.72
CA ARG A 133 -8.04 -5.70 30.69
C ARG A 133 -7.84 -6.52 29.42
N ARG A 134 -8.90 -7.13 28.88
CA ARG A 134 -8.82 -7.92 27.63
C ARG A 134 -8.66 -7.02 26.41
N LEU A 135 -9.37 -5.90 26.35
CA LEU A 135 -9.25 -4.92 25.28
C LEU A 135 -7.83 -4.33 25.25
N LEU A 136 -7.30 -3.92 26.41
CA LEU A 136 -5.94 -3.40 26.53
C LEU A 136 -4.89 -4.42 26.08
N ARG A 137 -5.06 -5.70 26.44
CA ARG A 137 -4.16 -6.78 25.98
C ARG A 137 -4.20 -6.91 24.46
N PHE A 138 -5.39 -6.94 23.87
CA PHE A 138 -5.56 -7.04 22.42
C PHE A 138 -4.89 -5.88 21.67
N GLU A 139 -5.08 -4.65 22.15
CA GLU A 139 -4.42 -3.47 21.59
C GLU A 139 -2.89 -3.54 21.73
N THR A 140 -2.41 -3.97 22.91
CA THR A 140 -0.97 -4.12 23.19
C THR A 140 -0.33 -5.19 22.28
N GLU A 141 -1.00 -6.31 22.05
CA GLU A 141 -0.56 -7.34 21.09
C GLU A 141 -0.48 -6.78 19.67
N GLY A 142 -1.44 -5.95 19.26
CA GLY A 142 -1.42 -5.25 17.97
C GLY A 142 -0.23 -4.31 17.81
N ILE A 143 0.08 -3.55 18.87
CA ILE A 143 1.26 -2.67 18.95
C ILE A 143 2.54 -3.50 18.88
N LYS A 144 2.65 -4.58 19.66
CA LYS A 144 3.83 -5.47 19.64
C LYS A 144 4.09 -6.03 18.24
N LYS A 145 3.06 -6.54 17.55
CA LYS A 145 3.16 -6.99 16.16
C LYS A 145 3.56 -5.87 15.19
N TYR A 146 3.31 -4.60 15.52
CA TYR A 146 3.76 -3.46 14.72
C TYR A 146 5.22 -3.15 14.97
N GLU A 147 5.64 -3.10 16.23
CA GLU A 147 7.04 -2.87 16.58
C GLU A 147 7.95 -4.01 16.10
N GLU A 148 7.51 -5.28 16.16
CA GLU A 148 8.22 -6.42 15.58
C GLU A 148 8.38 -6.30 14.05
N PHE A 149 7.37 -5.78 13.35
CA PHE A 149 7.46 -5.52 11.91
C PHE A 149 8.39 -4.35 11.62
N LYS A 150 8.24 -3.26 12.36
CA LYS A 150 9.01 -2.02 12.22
C LYS A 150 10.50 -2.23 12.52
N SER A 151 10.84 -3.06 13.50
CA SER A 151 12.23 -3.36 13.87
C SER A 151 13.02 -3.96 12.71
N THR A 152 12.35 -4.65 11.77
CA THR A 152 13.00 -5.18 10.57
C THR A 152 13.47 -4.11 9.59
N TYR A 153 13.07 -2.85 9.79
CA TYR A 153 13.49 -1.67 9.05
C TYR A 153 14.28 -0.69 9.93
N GLN A 154 14.65 -1.07 11.16
CA GLN A 154 15.26 -0.16 12.13
C GLN A 154 16.51 0.51 11.56
N PHE A 155 17.35 -0.24 10.86
CA PHE A 155 18.56 0.27 10.20
C PHE A 155 18.31 1.43 9.21
N LEU A 156 17.11 1.55 8.62
CA LEU A 156 16.72 2.70 7.80
C LEU A 156 16.15 3.85 8.62
N LEU A 157 15.43 3.53 9.70
CA LEU A 157 14.88 4.52 10.61
C LEU A 157 16.01 5.26 11.34
N ASP A 158 17.06 4.53 11.73
CA ASP A 158 18.25 5.08 12.39
C ASP A 158 18.98 6.09 11.49
N LYS A 159 18.88 5.99 10.16
CA LYS A 159 19.48 6.97 9.24
C LYS A 159 18.91 8.38 9.40
N TYR A 160 17.69 8.52 9.94
CA TYR A 160 17.09 9.82 10.25
C TYR A 160 17.69 10.52 11.48
N GLU A 161 18.60 9.86 12.21
CA GLU A 161 19.38 10.47 13.30
C GLU A 161 20.56 11.31 12.78
N SER A 162 20.93 11.15 11.51
CA SER A 162 21.97 11.93 10.83
C SER A 162 21.59 13.41 10.74
N ASP A 163 22.57 14.28 10.46
CA ASP A 163 22.30 15.71 10.28
C ASP A 163 21.69 15.99 8.91
N ILE A 164 20.39 15.79 8.82
CA ILE A 164 19.59 16.04 7.62
C ILE A 164 19.03 17.45 7.71
N THR A 165 19.39 18.28 6.73
CA THR A 165 18.94 19.67 6.65
C THR A 165 18.39 19.99 5.26
N ILE A 166 17.78 21.17 5.13
CA ILE A 166 17.33 21.71 3.85
C ILE A 166 17.78 23.16 3.77
N ASP A 167 18.45 23.53 2.68
CA ASP A 167 18.97 24.87 2.47
C ASP A 167 17.83 25.88 2.30
N ASP A 168 18.04 27.12 2.77
CA ASP A 168 17.03 28.19 2.74
C ASP A 168 16.62 28.61 1.33
N GLY A 169 17.45 28.35 0.32
CA GLY A 169 17.10 28.55 -1.10
C GLY A 169 15.85 27.77 -1.54
N ALA A 170 15.44 26.75 -0.79
CA ALA A 170 14.16 26.08 -0.98
C ALA A 170 12.96 27.04 -0.85
N PHE A 171 13.00 28.01 0.08
CA PHE A 171 11.95 29.00 0.22
C PHE A 171 11.93 29.98 -0.95
N ASP A 172 13.10 30.41 -1.42
CA ASP A 172 13.22 31.31 -2.57
C ASP A 172 12.61 30.66 -3.82
N TYR A 173 12.89 29.37 -4.03
CA TYR A 173 12.28 28.60 -5.12
C TYR A 173 10.75 28.57 -5.00
N VAL A 174 10.22 28.23 -3.82
CA VAL A 174 8.76 28.16 -3.60
C VAL A 174 8.08 29.52 -3.79
N ILE A 175 8.72 30.62 -3.38
CA ILE A 175 8.23 31.98 -3.60
C ILE A 175 8.18 32.29 -5.10
N LYS A 176 9.25 31.97 -5.84
CA LYS A 176 9.31 32.21 -7.27
C LYS A 176 8.29 31.37 -8.02
N LEU A 177 8.18 30.08 -7.71
CA LEU A 177 7.17 29.16 -8.23
C LEU A 177 5.75 29.70 -8.02
N LYS A 178 5.43 30.17 -6.80
CA LYS A 178 4.12 30.77 -6.51
C LYS A 178 3.82 31.95 -7.43
N SER A 179 4.80 32.85 -7.64
CA SER A 179 4.61 34.02 -8.51
C SER A 179 4.22 33.60 -9.92
N VAL A 180 4.97 32.67 -10.52
CA VAL A 180 4.73 32.23 -11.91
C VAL A 180 3.41 31.47 -12.03
N LEU A 181 3.08 30.61 -11.06
CA LEU A 181 1.79 29.91 -11.05
C LEU A 181 0.62 30.90 -10.98
N LEU A 182 0.69 31.95 -10.16
CA LEU A 182 -0.36 32.97 -10.07
C LEU A 182 -0.48 33.81 -11.35
N GLU A 183 0.63 34.10 -12.03
CA GLU A 183 0.58 34.71 -13.37
C GLU A 183 -0.13 33.81 -14.38
N LYS A 184 0.04 32.49 -14.27
CA LYS A 184 -0.69 31.50 -15.08
C LYS A 184 -2.18 31.47 -14.73
N VAL A 185 -2.55 31.56 -13.45
CA VAL A 185 -3.96 31.71 -13.02
C VAL A 185 -4.60 32.96 -13.62
N ALA A 186 -3.89 34.09 -13.66
CA ALA A 186 -4.43 35.32 -14.23
C ALA A 186 -4.87 35.16 -15.70
N LYS A 187 -4.18 34.28 -16.44
CA LYS A 187 -4.42 33.94 -17.85
C LYS A 187 -5.30 32.70 -18.05
N TYR A 188 -5.75 32.05 -16.97
CA TYR A 188 -6.57 30.84 -17.04
C TYR A 188 -8.03 31.18 -17.37
N ASP A 189 -8.61 30.53 -18.37
CA ASP A 189 -9.98 30.80 -18.83
C ASP A 189 -11.07 30.22 -17.90
N GLY A 190 -10.70 29.35 -16.95
CA GLY A 190 -11.63 28.72 -16.00
C GLY A 190 -11.83 29.52 -14.71
N ASP A 191 -12.29 28.83 -13.66
CA ASP A 191 -12.49 29.43 -12.34
C ASP A 191 -11.15 29.82 -11.68
N LYS A 192 -10.83 31.11 -11.76
CA LYS A 192 -9.57 31.68 -11.23
C LYS A 192 -9.50 31.65 -9.71
N ASP A 193 -10.63 31.77 -9.02
CA ASP A 193 -10.66 31.78 -7.55
C ASP A 193 -10.38 30.38 -7.01
N GLU A 194 -11.02 29.37 -7.59
CA GLU A 194 -10.76 27.97 -7.27
C GLU A 194 -9.30 27.60 -7.60
N MET A 195 -8.81 28.00 -8.77
CA MET A 195 -7.43 27.75 -9.15
C MET A 195 -6.43 28.41 -8.20
N THR A 196 -6.69 29.66 -7.79
CA THR A 196 -5.87 30.37 -6.79
C THR A 196 -5.84 29.62 -5.45
N LYS A 197 -6.96 29.04 -5.01
CA LYS A 197 -7.00 28.22 -3.78
C LYS A 197 -6.12 26.98 -3.90
N ARG A 198 -6.18 26.26 -5.02
CA ARG A 198 -5.38 25.05 -5.26
C ARG A 198 -3.89 25.34 -5.35
N VAL A 199 -3.50 26.44 -6.01
CA VAL A 199 -2.12 26.94 -6.02
C VAL A 199 -1.65 27.25 -4.60
N ASN A 200 -2.43 28.04 -3.84
CA ASN A 200 -2.06 28.39 -2.46
C ASN A 200 -1.97 27.17 -1.54
N TYR A 201 -2.83 26.16 -1.73
CA TYR A 201 -2.77 24.90 -1.01
C TYR A 201 -1.46 24.15 -1.31
N THR A 202 -1.10 24.01 -2.58
CA THR A 202 0.15 23.36 -3.01
C THR A 202 1.38 24.05 -2.42
N ILE A 203 1.43 25.38 -2.51
CA ILE A 203 2.52 26.18 -1.94
C ILE A 203 2.58 26.05 -0.41
N LYS A 204 1.43 26.00 0.27
CA LYS A 204 1.37 25.78 1.71
C LYS A 204 1.93 24.40 2.09
N GLU A 205 1.59 23.35 1.34
CA GLU A 205 2.12 22.01 1.54
C GLU A 205 3.65 21.96 1.36
N MET A 206 4.19 22.53 0.27
CA MET A 206 5.64 22.63 0.06
C MET A 206 6.35 23.31 1.24
N ASN A 207 5.86 24.49 1.65
CA ASN A 207 6.40 25.22 2.79
C ASN A 207 6.31 24.43 4.11
N SER A 208 5.24 23.63 4.28
CA SER A 208 5.07 22.77 5.45
C SER A 208 6.16 21.69 5.51
N LYS A 209 6.50 21.08 4.36
CA LYS A 209 7.58 20.08 4.26
C LYS A 209 8.95 20.67 4.58
N ILE A 210 9.28 21.85 4.02
CA ILE A 210 10.53 22.55 4.29
C ILE A 210 10.67 22.82 5.80
N ARG A 211 9.66 23.42 6.42
CA ARG A 211 9.67 23.71 7.87
C ARG A 211 9.73 22.45 8.73
N ALA A 212 9.13 21.35 8.29
CA ALA A 212 9.21 20.09 9.01
C ALA A 212 10.65 19.55 9.02
N ILE A 213 11.38 19.65 7.91
CA ILE A 213 12.80 19.27 7.83
C ILE A 213 13.65 20.21 8.70
N GLN A 214 13.49 21.53 8.58
CA GLN A 214 14.23 22.50 9.42
C GLN A 214 14.03 22.25 10.93
N LYS A 215 12.84 21.80 11.33
CA LYS A 215 12.52 21.45 12.73
C LYS A 215 12.89 20.01 13.11
N LYS A 216 13.58 19.27 12.25
CA LYS A 216 13.93 17.84 12.40
C LYS A 216 12.72 16.94 12.70
N ARG A 217 11.53 17.29 12.17
CA ARG A 217 10.26 16.57 12.36
C ARG A 217 10.00 15.59 11.21
N PHE A 218 10.92 14.65 10.99
CA PHE A 218 10.86 13.72 9.86
C PHE A 218 9.74 12.69 9.94
N ARG A 219 9.42 12.23 11.17
CA ARG A 219 8.39 11.22 11.48
C ARG A 219 8.50 9.96 10.59
N PRO A 220 9.67 9.29 10.53
CA PRO A 220 9.84 8.11 9.70
C PRO A 220 9.02 6.94 10.28
N SER A 221 8.33 6.22 9.39
CA SER A 221 7.49 5.09 9.74
C SER A 221 7.39 4.12 8.57
N VAL A 222 7.04 2.86 8.82
CA VAL A 222 6.82 1.87 7.76
C VAL A 222 5.36 1.45 7.76
N SER A 223 4.76 1.45 6.57
CA SER A 223 3.36 1.07 6.38
C SER A 223 3.20 -0.44 6.38
N LYS A 224 2.30 -0.98 7.22
CA LYS A 224 1.93 -2.41 7.18
C LYS A 224 1.16 -2.81 5.92
N SER A 225 0.62 -1.84 5.17
CA SER A 225 -0.21 -2.13 4.00
C SER A 225 0.65 -2.45 2.78
N ASN A 226 1.59 -1.57 2.44
CA ASN A 226 2.42 -1.66 1.24
C ASN A 226 3.92 -1.82 1.56
N HIS A 227 4.27 -1.92 2.84
CA HIS A 227 5.64 -2.11 3.35
C HIS A 227 6.61 -0.96 3.09
N ARG A 228 6.16 0.13 2.44
CA ARG A 228 6.99 1.29 2.13
C ARG A 228 7.32 2.11 3.38
N LEU A 229 8.54 2.64 3.40
CA LEU A 229 8.96 3.69 4.33
C LEU A 229 8.27 5.01 3.96
N ASN A 230 7.78 5.72 4.97
CA ASN A 230 7.13 7.02 4.86
C ASN A 230 7.79 8.00 5.82
N SER A 231 8.11 9.19 5.32
CA SER A 231 8.61 10.32 6.11
C SER A 231 8.28 11.64 5.37
N VAL A 232 8.67 12.76 5.96
CA VAL A 232 8.67 14.04 5.24
C VAL A 232 9.53 13.98 3.98
N VAL A 233 10.65 13.25 4.00
CA VAL A 233 11.58 13.12 2.87
C VAL A 233 10.98 12.27 1.75
N THR A 234 10.34 11.14 2.07
CA THR A 234 9.70 10.29 1.04
C THR A 234 8.52 10.96 0.35
N THR A 235 7.99 12.03 0.92
CA THR A 235 6.88 12.83 0.39
C THR A 235 7.32 14.22 -0.02
N LEU A 236 8.64 14.45 -0.12
CA LEU A 236 9.20 15.72 -0.55
C LEU A 236 9.07 15.86 -2.06
N TYR A 237 8.60 17.03 -2.50
CA TYR A 237 8.56 17.43 -3.91
C TYR A 237 9.94 17.26 -4.54
N ARG A 238 9.98 16.75 -5.76
CA ARG A 238 11.22 16.36 -6.45
C ARG A 238 12.20 17.53 -6.55
N GLU A 239 11.67 18.71 -6.85
CA GLU A 239 12.39 19.97 -7.02
C GLU A 239 13.05 20.41 -5.71
N LEU A 240 12.39 20.14 -4.57
CA LEU A 240 12.92 20.49 -3.25
C LEU A 240 14.06 19.57 -2.80
N ARG A 241 14.23 18.40 -3.44
CA ARG A 241 15.32 17.47 -3.09
C ARG A 241 16.70 18.06 -3.37
N TYR A 242 16.80 19.01 -4.33
CA TYR A 242 18.04 19.72 -4.63
C TYR A 242 18.61 20.44 -3.41
N TYR A 243 17.74 20.94 -2.53
CA TYR A 243 18.12 21.69 -1.34
C TYR A 243 18.40 20.80 -0.12
N LEU A 244 18.13 19.49 -0.20
CA LEU A 244 18.44 18.57 0.90
C LEU A 244 19.95 18.43 1.08
N ARG A 245 20.37 18.37 2.33
CA ARG A 245 21.75 18.05 2.71
C ARG A 245 21.76 16.93 3.72
N ILE A 246 22.84 16.14 3.68
CA ILE A 246 23.22 15.23 4.77
C ILE A 246 24.62 15.64 5.18
N ASN A 247 24.81 15.94 6.47
CA ASN A 247 26.08 16.44 7.01
C ASN A 247 26.61 17.69 6.26
N GLY A 248 25.70 18.53 5.75
CA GLY A 248 26.04 19.71 4.95
C GLY A 248 26.36 19.44 3.47
N ASN A 249 26.42 18.18 3.04
CA ASN A 249 26.79 17.80 1.67
C ASN A 249 25.58 17.68 0.74
N LYS A 250 25.78 18.00 -0.55
CA LYS A 250 24.78 17.78 -1.61
C LYS A 250 24.57 16.29 -1.88
N LEU A 251 23.37 15.95 -2.32
CA LEU A 251 22.95 14.58 -2.58
C LEU A 251 22.77 14.34 -4.08
N VAL A 252 22.97 13.08 -4.46
CA VAL A 252 22.58 12.53 -5.76
C VAL A 252 21.56 11.40 -5.52
N GLU A 253 20.80 11.07 -6.56
CA GLU A 253 19.76 10.04 -6.49
C GLU A 253 20.21 8.77 -7.23
N VAL A 254 20.40 7.68 -6.50
CA VAL A 254 20.67 6.35 -7.05
C VAL A 254 19.36 5.59 -7.19
N ASP A 255 18.88 5.45 -8.41
CA ASP A 255 17.54 5.00 -8.77
C ASP A 255 17.55 3.63 -9.45
N LEU A 256 16.63 2.74 -9.08
CA LEU A 256 16.42 1.47 -9.75
C LEU A 256 15.69 1.68 -11.09
N LYS A 257 16.38 1.43 -12.20
CA LYS A 257 15.78 1.55 -13.54
C LYS A 257 14.64 0.56 -13.70
N SER A 258 13.51 1.03 -14.22
CA SER A 258 12.36 0.18 -14.59
C SER A 258 11.92 -0.73 -13.45
N SER A 259 11.92 -0.20 -12.21
CA SER A 259 11.63 -0.93 -10.98
C SER A 259 10.37 -1.78 -11.05
N GLN A 260 9.25 -1.23 -11.52
CA GLN A 260 7.98 -1.98 -11.59
C GLN A 260 8.06 -3.20 -12.55
N PRO A 261 8.48 -3.07 -13.83
CA PRO A 261 8.78 -4.23 -14.68
C PRO A 261 9.80 -5.21 -14.10
N TYR A 262 10.87 -4.72 -13.47
CA TYR A 262 11.90 -5.55 -12.85
C TYR A 262 11.33 -6.41 -11.71
N VAL A 263 10.53 -5.80 -10.84
CA VAL A 263 9.83 -6.49 -9.74
C VAL A 263 8.85 -7.53 -10.30
N LEU A 264 8.18 -7.24 -11.41
CA LEU A 264 7.29 -8.21 -12.06
C LEU A 264 8.10 -9.41 -12.51
N GLY A 265 9.22 -9.20 -13.22
CA GLY A 265 10.12 -10.29 -13.61
C GLY A 265 10.62 -11.10 -12.41
N SER A 266 10.92 -10.43 -11.31
CA SER A 266 11.44 -11.04 -10.08
C SER A 266 10.44 -11.98 -9.39
N ILE A 267 9.14 -11.67 -9.41
CA ILE A 267 8.12 -12.52 -8.79
C ILE A 267 7.71 -13.72 -9.67
N LEU A 268 8.00 -13.71 -10.97
CA LEU A 268 7.61 -14.76 -11.91
C LEU A 268 8.51 -16.01 -11.79
N THR A 269 8.52 -16.66 -10.63
CA THR A 269 9.31 -17.87 -10.36
C THR A 269 8.51 -18.90 -9.56
N ASN A 270 8.91 -20.17 -9.64
CA ASN A 270 8.35 -21.20 -8.76
C ASN A 270 8.64 -20.89 -7.29
N SER A 271 9.85 -20.43 -6.96
CA SER A 271 10.23 -20.12 -5.57
C SER A 271 9.37 -19.01 -4.96
N PHE A 272 8.90 -18.05 -5.77
CA PHE A 272 8.03 -17.01 -5.27
C PHE A 272 6.62 -17.54 -4.98
N PHE A 273 5.98 -18.26 -5.92
CA PHE A 273 4.57 -18.66 -5.76
C PHE A 273 4.35 -19.99 -5.04
N SER A 274 5.24 -20.96 -5.26
CA SER A 274 5.17 -22.32 -4.72
C SER A 274 6.27 -22.59 -3.69
N GLY A 275 7.06 -21.58 -3.33
CA GLY A 275 8.11 -21.70 -2.32
C GLY A 275 7.57 -22.09 -0.95
N ASP A 276 8.40 -22.79 -0.18
CA ASP A 276 8.14 -23.03 1.23
C ASP A 276 8.25 -21.74 2.05
N SER A 277 7.59 -21.74 3.19
CA SER A 277 7.69 -20.76 4.26
C SER A 277 9.11 -20.41 4.71
N ASN A 278 10.15 -21.15 4.32
CA ASN A 278 11.56 -20.82 4.61
C ASN A 278 12.17 -19.79 3.62
N ILE A 279 11.54 -19.55 2.47
CA ILE A 279 12.01 -18.58 1.48
C ILE A 279 11.45 -17.20 1.83
N ASP A 280 12.32 -16.26 2.21
CA ASP A 280 11.88 -14.92 2.62
C ASP A 280 11.19 -14.12 1.50
N PHE A 281 11.71 -14.20 0.27
CA PHE A 281 11.09 -13.62 -0.92
C PHE A 281 10.10 -14.60 -1.58
N SER A 282 8.98 -14.84 -0.91
CA SER A 282 7.88 -15.70 -1.39
C SER A 282 6.52 -15.04 -1.18
N LEU A 283 5.52 -15.44 -1.95
CA LEU A 283 4.15 -14.93 -1.86
C LEU A 283 3.57 -15.17 -0.45
N ILE A 284 3.90 -16.29 0.19
CA ILE A 284 3.51 -16.63 1.56
C ILE A 284 3.94 -15.53 2.53
N ARG A 285 5.16 -15.00 2.40
CA ARG A 285 5.72 -14.01 3.32
C ARG A 285 5.43 -12.57 2.90
N ILE A 286 5.49 -12.28 1.60
CA ILE A 286 5.25 -10.95 1.05
C ILE A 286 3.78 -10.58 1.13
N TYR A 287 2.87 -11.48 0.76
CA TYR A 287 1.44 -11.21 0.78
C TYR A 287 0.63 -12.43 1.26
N PRO A 288 0.71 -12.79 2.56
CA PRO A 288 0.06 -13.99 3.10
C PRO A 288 -1.45 -14.05 2.82
N GLN A 289 -2.12 -12.90 2.85
CA GLN A 289 -3.56 -12.83 2.55
C GLN A 289 -3.86 -13.23 1.11
N LEU A 290 -3.05 -12.79 0.14
CA LEU A 290 -3.19 -13.18 -1.25
C LEU A 290 -2.82 -14.65 -1.45
N TYR A 291 -1.73 -15.13 -0.84
CA TYR A 291 -1.36 -16.54 -0.88
C TYR A 291 -2.51 -17.44 -0.44
N ASN A 292 -3.09 -17.18 0.75
CA ASN A 292 -4.19 -18.00 1.27
C ASN A 292 -5.40 -18.00 0.33
N GLN A 293 -5.73 -16.84 -0.27
CA GLN A 293 -6.81 -16.71 -1.25
C GLN A 293 -6.56 -17.56 -2.50
N LEU A 294 -5.36 -17.50 -3.06
CA LEU A 294 -5.00 -18.25 -4.27
C LEU A 294 -4.89 -19.75 -3.97
N ASN A 295 -4.24 -20.12 -2.87
CA ASN A 295 -4.10 -21.52 -2.44
C ASN A 295 -5.48 -22.19 -2.26
N TYR A 296 -6.45 -21.48 -1.67
CA TYR A 296 -7.82 -21.97 -1.59
C TYR A 296 -8.50 -22.18 -2.95
N ILE A 297 -8.27 -21.28 -3.91
CA ILE A 297 -8.80 -21.42 -5.27
C ILE A 297 -8.21 -22.66 -5.97
N VAL A 298 -6.94 -22.97 -5.71
CA VAL A 298 -6.26 -24.13 -6.28
C VAL A 298 -6.64 -25.43 -5.57
N SER A 299 -6.71 -25.45 -4.25
CA SER A 299 -7.00 -26.66 -3.46
C SER A 299 -8.44 -27.17 -3.61
N LYS A 300 -9.40 -26.28 -3.90
CA LYS A 300 -10.81 -26.66 -4.03
C LYS A 300 -11.17 -27.38 -5.35
N SER A 301 -10.23 -27.54 -6.29
CA SER A 301 -10.51 -28.13 -7.62
C SER A 301 -10.02 -29.55 -7.83
N THR A 302 -10.02 -30.40 -6.80
CA THR A 302 -9.50 -31.77 -6.88
C THR A 302 -10.51 -32.85 -7.23
N THR A 303 -11.78 -32.54 -7.51
CA THR A 303 -12.72 -33.58 -8.02
C THR A 303 -12.78 -33.71 -9.55
N ASP A 304 -12.28 -32.73 -10.33
CA ASP A 304 -12.43 -32.75 -11.80
C ASP A 304 -11.11 -32.66 -12.60
N ILE A 305 -9.93 -32.64 -11.96
CA ILE A 305 -8.66 -32.28 -12.64
C ILE A 305 -7.76 -33.47 -13.01
N THR A 306 -7.99 -34.67 -12.49
CA THR A 306 -7.26 -35.86 -12.95
C THR A 306 -7.62 -36.28 -14.39
N SER A 307 -8.65 -35.69 -15.00
CA SER A 307 -9.02 -35.92 -16.42
C SER A 307 -8.52 -34.85 -17.40
N LEU A 308 -7.79 -33.81 -16.95
CA LEU A 308 -7.42 -32.66 -17.79
C LEU A 308 -5.93 -32.26 -17.75
N ILE A 309 -5.05 -33.13 -17.25
CA ILE A 309 -3.60 -32.99 -17.50
C ILE A 309 -3.25 -33.41 -18.95
N GLY A 310 -4.17 -34.08 -19.65
CA GLY A 310 -4.14 -34.21 -21.10
C GLY A 310 -4.76 -32.99 -21.77
N ASN A 311 -3.93 -32.10 -22.32
CA ASN A 311 -4.27 -30.98 -23.21
C ASN A 311 -4.91 -29.74 -22.59
N SER A 312 -4.09 -28.76 -22.19
CA SER A 312 -4.54 -27.37 -22.00
C SER A 312 -3.43 -26.36 -22.22
N LEU A 313 -3.21 -25.99 -23.48
CA LEU A 313 -2.61 -24.71 -23.89
C LEU A 313 -3.62 -23.55 -23.78
N TYR A 314 -4.92 -23.82 -23.68
CA TYR A 314 -5.97 -22.79 -23.66
C TYR A 314 -7.19 -23.31 -22.92
N ASN A 315 -7.47 -22.80 -21.71
CA ASN A 315 -8.78 -22.96 -21.13
C ASN A 315 -9.44 -21.58 -21.01
N ASN A 316 -10.37 -21.32 -21.93
CA ASN A 316 -11.31 -20.20 -22.05
C ASN A 316 -12.12 -19.90 -20.75
N LYS A 317 -11.50 -19.54 -19.61
CA LYS A 317 -12.24 -19.40 -18.33
C LYS A 317 -11.80 -18.20 -17.50
N LYS A 318 -12.79 -17.40 -17.08
CA LYS A 318 -12.68 -16.38 -16.02
C LYS A 318 -11.95 -16.96 -14.79
N GLY A 319 -10.82 -16.40 -14.38
CA GLY A 319 -10.14 -16.80 -13.14
C GLY A 319 -8.61 -16.58 -13.12
N PHE A 320 -7.98 -16.93 -11.99
CA PHE A 320 -6.53 -16.89 -11.81
C PHE A 320 -5.84 -18.10 -12.48
N PRO A 321 -4.72 -17.91 -13.20
CA PRO A 321 -3.98 -19.01 -13.83
C PRO A 321 -3.32 -19.93 -12.79
N LYS A 322 -3.98 -21.04 -12.46
CA LYS A 322 -3.60 -21.92 -11.33
C LYS A 322 -2.17 -22.48 -11.40
N TYR A 323 -1.59 -22.62 -12.59
CA TYR A 323 -0.24 -23.15 -12.74
C TYR A 323 0.82 -22.28 -12.07
N PHE A 324 0.54 -21.00 -11.83
CA PHE A 324 1.40 -20.15 -11.02
C PHE A 324 1.61 -20.71 -9.61
N MET A 325 0.60 -21.38 -9.03
CA MET A 325 0.68 -21.95 -7.68
C MET A 325 1.09 -23.43 -7.67
N SER A 326 0.99 -24.15 -8.80
CA SER A 326 1.29 -25.58 -8.88
C SER A 326 2.72 -25.90 -9.35
N GLY A 327 3.51 -24.88 -9.65
CA GLY A 327 4.87 -25.03 -10.16
C GLY A 327 4.95 -25.20 -11.69
N GLY A 328 6.18 -25.10 -12.21
CA GLY A 328 6.51 -25.16 -13.65
C GLY A 328 6.77 -23.80 -14.31
N LEU A 329 6.67 -22.69 -13.57
CA LEU A 329 6.93 -21.33 -14.07
C LEU A 329 8.35 -21.17 -14.62
N ASP A 330 9.36 -21.71 -13.94
CA ASP A 330 10.76 -21.56 -14.34
C ASP A 330 11.07 -22.22 -15.69
N ASN A 331 10.23 -23.18 -16.14
CA ASN A 331 10.36 -23.86 -17.43
C ASN A 331 9.45 -23.25 -18.52
N CYS A 332 8.65 -22.23 -18.19
CA CYS A 332 7.77 -21.58 -19.16
C CYS A 332 8.58 -20.61 -20.03
N LEU A 333 8.61 -20.87 -21.35
CA LEU A 333 9.38 -20.06 -22.31
C LEU A 333 9.00 -18.57 -22.28
N GLU A 334 7.72 -18.24 -22.12
CA GLU A 334 7.27 -16.85 -22.01
C GLU A 334 7.85 -16.17 -20.76
N ILE A 335 7.82 -16.86 -19.62
CA ILE A 335 8.35 -16.35 -18.34
C ILE A 335 9.87 -16.18 -18.43
N GLN A 336 10.58 -17.16 -18.98
CA GLN A 336 12.02 -17.07 -19.23
C GLN A 336 12.35 -15.88 -20.15
N SER A 337 11.57 -15.70 -21.23
CA SER A 337 11.75 -14.60 -22.18
C SER A 337 11.51 -13.22 -21.55
N TYR A 338 10.52 -13.09 -20.66
CA TYR A 338 10.31 -11.84 -19.93
C TYR A 338 11.44 -11.57 -18.94
N ARG A 339 11.90 -12.60 -18.22
CA ARG A 339 12.97 -12.48 -17.22
C ARG A 339 14.33 -12.20 -17.82
N SER A 340 14.56 -12.54 -19.10
CA SER A 340 15.79 -12.24 -19.84
C SER A 340 15.79 -10.88 -20.54
N LEU A 341 14.71 -10.07 -20.39
CA LEU A 341 14.68 -8.72 -20.93
C LEU A 341 15.80 -7.84 -20.32
N PRO A 342 16.31 -6.84 -21.05
CA PRO A 342 17.49 -6.06 -20.65
C PRO A 342 17.14 -5.00 -19.59
N PHE A 343 16.85 -5.44 -18.36
CA PHE A 343 16.53 -4.54 -17.25
C PHE A 343 17.71 -3.64 -16.86
N LYS A 344 18.96 -4.11 -17.06
CA LYS A 344 20.19 -3.37 -16.80
C LYS A 344 20.36 -2.17 -17.74
N GLU A 345 20.26 -2.42 -19.03
CA GLU A 345 20.47 -1.45 -20.10
C GLU A 345 19.28 -0.50 -20.19
N GLY A 346 18.06 -1.05 -20.17
CA GLY A 346 16.81 -0.30 -20.13
C GLY A 346 15.63 -1.07 -20.71
N PHE A 347 14.66 -1.41 -19.85
CA PHE A 347 13.46 -2.16 -20.24
C PHE A 347 12.56 -1.37 -21.22
N TYR A 348 12.28 -0.09 -20.96
CA TYR A 348 11.29 0.66 -21.76
C TYR A 348 11.73 0.90 -23.21
N PRO A 349 12.99 1.33 -23.50
CA PRO A 349 13.46 1.45 -24.87
C PRO A 349 13.44 0.12 -25.61
N HIS A 350 13.85 -0.97 -24.95
CA HIS A 350 13.80 -2.31 -25.55
C HIS A 350 12.36 -2.75 -25.82
N LEU A 351 11.45 -2.55 -24.86
CA LEU A 351 10.04 -2.86 -25.03
C LEU A 351 9.47 -2.14 -26.26
N ASN A 352 9.81 -0.86 -26.41
CA ASN A 352 9.37 -0.03 -27.52
C ASN A 352 9.87 -0.55 -28.87
N ASN A 353 11.18 -0.76 -28.99
CA ASN A 353 11.80 -1.12 -30.26
C ASN A 353 11.45 -2.55 -30.69
N THR A 354 11.37 -3.48 -29.75
CA THR A 354 11.19 -4.90 -30.05
C THR A 354 9.72 -5.27 -30.21
N PHE A 355 8.82 -4.67 -29.43
CA PHE A 355 7.41 -5.11 -29.38
C PHE A 355 6.42 -4.04 -29.85
N LEU A 356 6.84 -2.77 -29.98
CA LEU A 356 5.99 -1.64 -30.32
C LEU A 356 6.48 -0.85 -31.55
N ASN A 357 7.35 -1.46 -32.37
CA ASN A 357 7.93 -0.88 -33.59
C ASN A 357 8.77 0.40 -33.42
N GLY A 358 9.04 0.83 -32.19
CA GLY A 358 9.78 2.07 -31.92
C GLY A 358 8.94 3.35 -32.04
N ASP A 359 7.63 3.25 -32.25
CA ASP A 359 6.77 4.39 -32.61
C ASP A 359 6.42 5.32 -31.44
N PHE A 360 6.79 4.96 -30.21
CA PHE A 360 6.39 5.71 -29.01
C PHE A 360 7.56 6.39 -28.31
N GLU A 361 7.31 7.57 -27.76
CA GLU A 361 8.24 8.19 -26.81
C GLU A 361 8.34 7.35 -25.53
N THR A 362 9.53 7.34 -24.92
CA THR A 362 9.79 6.51 -23.72
C THR A 362 8.82 6.82 -22.57
N GLN A 363 8.45 8.09 -22.37
CA GLN A 363 7.50 8.45 -21.32
C GLN A 363 6.11 7.86 -21.59
N LYS A 364 5.65 7.88 -22.85
CA LYS A 364 4.38 7.26 -23.23
C LYS A 364 4.37 5.75 -22.99
N VAL A 365 5.49 5.09 -23.27
CA VAL A 365 5.67 3.65 -22.98
C VAL A 365 5.57 3.39 -21.48
N LYS A 366 6.23 4.20 -20.64
CA LYS A 366 6.14 4.10 -19.17
C LYS A 366 4.70 4.25 -18.68
N ASP A 367 3.99 5.27 -19.14
CA ASP A 367 2.60 5.54 -18.73
C ASP A 367 1.68 4.37 -19.11
N ASN A 368 1.82 3.85 -20.33
CA ASN A 368 1.06 2.71 -20.82
C ASN A 368 1.39 1.41 -20.08
N VAL A 369 2.64 1.20 -19.65
CA VAL A 369 3.02 0.06 -18.77
C VAL A 369 2.41 0.24 -17.37
N MET A 370 2.31 1.46 -16.86
CA MET A 370 1.60 1.72 -15.61
C MET A 370 0.10 1.42 -15.74
N LEU A 371 -0.51 1.73 -16.89
CA LEU A 371 -1.88 1.33 -17.22
C LEU A 371 -2.00 -0.19 -17.36
N LEU A 372 -1.05 -0.86 -18.01
CA LEU A 372 -1.01 -2.33 -18.12
C LEU A 372 -1.10 -2.98 -16.73
N LEU A 373 -0.35 -2.47 -15.75
CA LEU A 373 -0.30 -3.02 -14.40
C LEU A 373 -1.55 -2.71 -13.57
N ASN A 374 -2.14 -1.51 -13.70
CA ASN A 374 -3.13 -1.01 -12.74
C ASN A 374 -4.56 -0.84 -13.29
N LEU A 375 -4.74 -0.81 -14.62
CA LEU A 375 -6.05 -0.55 -15.24
C LEU A 375 -6.94 -1.80 -15.16
N GLN A 376 -8.02 -1.74 -14.39
CA GLN A 376 -8.97 -2.85 -14.21
C GLN A 376 -9.95 -2.99 -15.38
N ASN A 377 -10.36 -1.89 -16.01
CA ASN A 377 -11.39 -1.90 -17.05
C ASN A 377 -10.90 -2.59 -18.33
N LEU A 378 -11.37 -3.82 -18.57
CA LEU A 378 -11.00 -4.62 -19.73
C LEU A 378 -11.34 -3.97 -21.08
N ARG A 379 -12.43 -3.19 -21.16
CA ARG A 379 -12.80 -2.49 -22.41
C ARG A 379 -11.78 -1.40 -22.73
N THR A 380 -11.43 -0.58 -21.73
CA THR A 380 -10.42 0.47 -21.90
C THR A 380 -9.05 -0.13 -22.27
N ARG A 381 -8.65 -1.24 -21.64
CA ARG A 381 -7.42 -1.98 -21.99
C ARG A 381 -7.38 -2.41 -23.46
N ASN A 382 -8.53 -2.81 -24.02
CA ASN A 382 -8.64 -3.22 -25.42
C ASN A 382 -8.42 -2.08 -26.42
N HIS A 383 -8.55 -0.83 -25.99
CA HIS A 383 -8.29 0.34 -26.82
C HIS A 383 -6.85 0.88 -26.70
N ILE A 384 -6.02 0.30 -25.84
CA ILE A 384 -4.62 0.72 -25.67
C ILE A 384 -3.73 -0.22 -26.48
N SER A 385 -3.19 0.27 -27.59
CA SER A 385 -2.35 -0.50 -28.52
C SER A 385 -1.17 -1.20 -27.84
N LEU A 386 -0.46 -0.51 -26.94
CA LEU A 386 0.65 -1.10 -26.18
C LEU A 386 0.20 -2.32 -25.37
N ILE A 387 -0.95 -2.26 -24.70
CA ILE A 387 -1.47 -3.37 -23.91
C ILE A 387 -1.83 -4.56 -24.81
N GLN A 388 -2.38 -4.29 -26.00
CA GLN A 388 -2.67 -5.35 -26.98
C GLN A 388 -1.39 -6.02 -27.49
N ASN A 389 -0.37 -5.24 -27.85
CA ASN A 389 0.92 -5.79 -28.26
C ASN A 389 1.56 -6.60 -27.13
N PHE A 390 1.60 -6.05 -25.91
CA PHE A 390 2.09 -6.76 -24.73
C PHE A 390 1.37 -8.09 -24.52
N LYS A 391 0.04 -8.11 -24.63
CA LYS A 391 -0.77 -9.34 -24.50
C LYS A 391 -0.44 -10.38 -25.57
N SER A 392 -0.10 -9.96 -26.79
CA SER A 392 0.30 -10.87 -27.87
C SER A 392 1.65 -11.54 -27.59
N TYR A 393 2.60 -10.81 -27.01
CA TYR A 393 3.94 -11.35 -26.70
C TYR A 393 4.02 -12.05 -25.34
N PHE A 394 3.25 -11.58 -24.36
CA PHE A 394 3.22 -12.08 -22.99
C PHE A 394 1.79 -12.39 -22.51
N PRO A 395 1.09 -13.34 -23.17
CA PRO A 395 -0.31 -13.64 -22.88
C PRO A 395 -0.54 -14.20 -21.47
N ASN A 396 0.35 -15.04 -20.95
CA ASN A 396 0.23 -15.62 -19.62
C ASN A 396 0.50 -14.58 -18.53
N ILE A 397 1.50 -13.71 -18.71
CA ILE A 397 1.79 -12.63 -17.78
C ILE A 397 0.63 -11.61 -17.78
N ASN A 398 0.07 -11.26 -18.94
CA ASN A 398 -1.11 -10.39 -19.00
C ASN A 398 -2.32 -11.03 -18.30
N LEU A 399 -2.57 -12.33 -18.51
CA LEU A 399 -3.65 -13.05 -17.84
C LEU A 399 -3.47 -13.04 -16.31
N PHE A 400 -2.25 -13.22 -15.82
CA PHE A 400 -1.92 -13.09 -14.41
C PHE A 400 -2.28 -11.68 -13.88
N ILE A 401 -1.80 -10.61 -14.55
CA ILE A 401 -2.07 -9.22 -14.18
C ILE A 401 -3.59 -8.94 -14.16
N GLU A 402 -4.31 -9.32 -15.22
CA GLU A 402 -5.76 -9.12 -15.33
C GLU A 402 -6.53 -9.88 -14.24
N SER A 403 -6.11 -11.10 -13.92
CA SER A 403 -6.76 -11.92 -12.90
C SER A 403 -6.66 -11.30 -11.50
N LEU A 404 -5.50 -10.69 -11.17
CA LEU A 404 -5.29 -10.01 -9.90
C LEU A 404 -5.93 -8.62 -9.85
N ASN A 405 -5.92 -7.88 -10.97
CA ASN A 405 -6.63 -6.59 -11.07
C ASN A 405 -8.12 -6.73 -10.82
N ASN A 406 -8.74 -7.81 -11.31
CA ASN A 406 -10.16 -8.09 -11.16
C ASN A 406 -10.49 -8.92 -9.90
N PHE A 407 -9.55 -9.06 -8.97
CA PHE A 407 -9.71 -9.90 -7.80
C PHE A 407 -10.58 -9.23 -6.72
N LYS A 408 -11.90 -9.46 -6.76
CA LYS A 408 -12.90 -8.76 -5.92
C LYS A 408 -12.70 -8.86 -4.40
N LYS A 409 -11.96 -9.86 -3.91
CA LYS A 409 -11.81 -10.11 -2.46
C LYS A 409 -10.74 -9.25 -1.81
N LEU A 410 -9.80 -8.71 -2.59
CA LEU A 410 -8.72 -7.85 -2.10
C LEU A 410 -8.64 -6.60 -2.98
N LYS A 411 -8.56 -5.42 -2.37
CA LYS A 411 -8.46 -4.16 -3.11
C LYS A 411 -7.06 -4.01 -3.69
N SER A 412 -6.98 -3.60 -4.96
CA SER A 412 -5.72 -3.24 -5.62
C SER A 412 -4.64 -4.34 -5.52
N THR A 413 -5.05 -5.61 -5.66
CA THR A 413 -4.24 -6.79 -5.35
C THR A 413 -2.87 -6.79 -6.03
N ILE A 414 -2.82 -6.58 -7.35
CA ILE A 414 -1.54 -6.52 -8.09
C ILE A 414 -0.70 -5.34 -7.63
N ALA A 415 -1.28 -4.15 -7.46
CA ALA A 415 -0.54 -2.97 -7.03
C ALA A 415 0.10 -3.18 -5.64
N ILE A 416 -0.64 -3.75 -4.68
CA ILE A 416 -0.11 -4.05 -3.34
C ILE A 416 0.95 -5.15 -3.42
N LEU A 417 0.76 -6.20 -4.22
CA LEU A 417 1.77 -7.23 -4.44
C LEU A 417 3.08 -6.62 -4.97
N MET A 418 2.98 -5.80 -6.01
CA MET A 418 4.11 -5.11 -6.63
C MET A 418 4.81 -4.18 -5.64
N GLN A 419 4.06 -3.35 -4.89
CA GLN A 419 4.63 -2.43 -3.90
C GLN A 419 5.33 -3.16 -2.75
N ARG A 420 4.74 -4.26 -2.25
CA ARG A 420 5.36 -5.05 -1.17
C ARG A 420 6.61 -5.78 -1.66
N SER A 421 6.58 -6.35 -2.86
CA SER A 421 7.74 -7.00 -3.46
C SER A 421 8.86 -6.00 -3.76
N GLU A 422 8.54 -4.83 -4.32
CA GLU A 422 9.48 -3.72 -4.52
C GLU A 422 10.11 -3.31 -3.19
N SER A 423 9.29 -3.05 -2.17
CA SER A 423 9.78 -2.64 -0.86
C SER A 423 10.66 -3.70 -0.21
N TYR A 424 10.34 -4.98 -0.37
CA TYR A 424 11.17 -6.05 0.15
C TYR A 424 12.52 -6.10 -0.57
N LEU A 425 12.51 -6.16 -1.91
CA LEU A 425 13.75 -6.22 -2.70
C LEU A 425 14.61 -4.98 -2.45
N PHE A 426 14.04 -3.77 -2.55
CA PHE A 426 14.82 -2.56 -2.46
C PHE A 426 15.25 -2.24 -1.04
N LEU A 427 14.34 -2.26 -0.05
CA LEU A 427 14.68 -1.88 1.33
C LEU A 427 15.33 -3.04 2.08
N ARG A 428 14.72 -4.23 2.07
CA ARG A 428 15.14 -5.36 2.93
C ARG A 428 16.30 -6.18 2.36
N ILE A 429 16.53 -6.15 1.05
CA ILE A 429 17.69 -6.78 0.40
C ILE A 429 18.73 -5.72 0.04
N GLY A 430 18.39 -4.80 -0.87
CA GLY A 430 19.32 -3.81 -1.40
C GLY A 430 19.89 -2.87 -0.34
N CYS A 431 19.03 -2.06 0.29
CA CYS A 431 19.45 -1.08 1.29
C CYS A 431 20.03 -1.75 2.54
N LYS A 432 19.55 -2.94 2.91
CA LYS A 432 20.14 -3.70 4.02
C LYS A 432 21.58 -4.09 3.72
N ALA A 433 21.88 -4.59 2.53
CA ALA A 433 23.24 -4.91 2.11
C ALA A 433 24.14 -3.65 2.03
N VAL A 434 23.59 -2.52 1.59
CA VAL A 434 24.28 -1.22 1.65
C VAL A 434 24.63 -0.87 3.09
N ASN A 435 23.68 -0.95 4.02
CA ASN A 435 23.91 -0.62 5.42
C ASN A 435 24.91 -1.57 6.10
N GLU A 436 24.90 -2.86 5.77
CA GLU A 436 25.84 -3.84 6.34
C GLU A 436 27.29 -3.58 5.86
N ARG A 437 27.48 -3.05 4.65
CA ARG A 437 28.80 -2.76 4.06
C ARG A 437 29.27 -1.32 4.28
N LEU A 438 28.33 -0.39 4.45
CA LEU A 438 28.54 1.05 4.67
C LEU A 438 27.73 1.52 5.89
N PRO A 439 28.00 0.99 7.10
CA PRO A 439 27.17 1.26 8.29
C PRO A 439 27.18 2.74 8.70
N ASP A 440 28.34 3.39 8.59
CA ASP A 440 28.53 4.78 9.01
C ASP A 440 28.09 5.80 7.95
N VAL A 441 27.74 5.34 6.75
CA VAL A 441 27.32 6.24 5.67
C VAL A 441 25.83 6.56 5.83
N PRO A 442 25.46 7.84 6.00
CA PRO A 442 24.08 8.24 6.04
C PRO A 442 23.50 8.33 4.62
N TYR A 443 22.29 7.84 4.47
CA TYR A 443 21.53 7.93 3.22
C TYR A 443 20.04 7.90 3.52
N LEU A 444 19.23 8.37 2.58
CA LEU A 444 17.78 8.38 2.70
C LEU A 444 17.18 7.61 1.54
N THR A 445 16.07 6.93 1.77
CA THR A 445 15.35 6.20 0.71
C THR A 445 14.12 6.98 0.29
N ILE A 446 13.84 7.07 -1.01
CA ILE A 446 12.56 7.54 -1.54
C ILE A 446 12.05 6.49 -2.53
N HIS A 447 11.05 5.71 -2.13
CA HIS A 447 10.54 4.59 -2.92
C HIS A 447 11.65 3.60 -3.33
N ASP A 448 11.98 3.54 -4.61
CA ASP A 448 12.98 2.71 -5.29
C ASP A 448 14.29 3.46 -5.57
N SER A 449 14.53 4.58 -4.88
CA SER A 449 15.76 5.35 -4.95
C SER A 449 16.43 5.58 -3.58
N ILE A 450 17.74 5.80 -3.63
CA ILE A 450 18.58 6.22 -2.49
C ILE A 450 19.13 7.62 -2.78
N LEU A 451 18.90 8.55 -1.85
CA LEU A 451 19.59 9.83 -1.78
C LEU A 451 20.83 9.69 -0.90
N ILE A 452 21.99 9.99 -1.48
CA ILE A 452 23.31 9.82 -0.84
C ILE A 452 24.29 10.85 -1.40
N GLU A 453 25.40 11.09 -0.68
CA GLU A 453 26.52 11.89 -1.18
C GLU A 453 27.20 11.20 -2.38
N GLU A 454 27.57 11.98 -3.39
CA GLU A 454 28.07 11.50 -4.68
C GLU A 454 29.28 10.57 -4.58
N GLN A 455 30.20 10.86 -3.65
CA GLN A 455 31.42 10.07 -3.44
C GLN A 455 31.16 8.59 -3.10
N PHE A 456 29.97 8.24 -2.61
CA PHE A 456 29.64 6.85 -2.26
C PHE A 456 28.96 6.08 -3.39
N CYS A 457 28.59 6.73 -4.50
CA CYS A 457 27.81 6.09 -5.57
C CYS A 457 28.54 4.95 -6.28
N GLU A 458 29.86 5.09 -6.47
CA GLU A 458 30.69 4.06 -7.11
C GLU A 458 30.74 2.76 -6.29
N VAL A 459 30.71 2.87 -4.96
CA VAL A 459 30.73 1.72 -4.05
C VAL A 459 29.32 1.16 -3.83
N LEU A 460 28.32 2.03 -3.69
CA LEU A 460 26.93 1.64 -3.41
C LEU A 460 26.29 0.91 -4.60
N THR A 461 26.56 1.34 -5.84
CA THR A 461 25.88 0.80 -7.03
C THR A 461 26.14 -0.70 -7.24
N PRO A 462 27.39 -1.21 -7.17
CA PRO A 462 27.67 -2.65 -7.21
C PRO A 462 26.97 -3.41 -6.09
N ILE A 463 26.97 -2.89 -4.86
CA ILE A 463 26.33 -3.53 -3.71
C ILE A 463 24.83 -3.74 -3.95
N LEU A 464 24.13 -2.72 -4.44
CA LEU A 464 22.71 -2.83 -4.81
C LEU A 464 22.51 -3.87 -5.91
N LYS A 465 23.32 -3.83 -6.97
CA LYS A 465 23.16 -4.74 -8.11
C LYS A 465 23.37 -6.20 -7.72
N GLU A 466 24.45 -6.49 -7.00
CA GLU A 466 24.80 -7.84 -6.55
C GLU A 466 23.74 -8.41 -5.61
N SER A 467 23.34 -7.64 -4.60
CA SER A 467 22.37 -8.09 -3.60
C SER A 467 21.01 -8.40 -4.22
N LEU A 468 20.51 -7.52 -5.10
CA LEU A 468 19.26 -7.76 -5.83
C LEU A 468 19.38 -8.97 -6.78
N ASN A 469 20.43 -9.04 -7.60
CA ASN A 469 20.65 -10.15 -8.54
C ASN A 469 20.74 -11.50 -7.81
N SER A 470 21.40 -11.54 -6.64
CA SER A 470 21.53 -12.78 -5.85
C SER A 470 20.19 -13.38 -5.42
N VAL A 471 19.15 -12.56 -5.27
CA VAL A 471 17.81 -12.99 -4.86
C VAL A 471 16.92 -13.23 -6.07
N THR A 472 17.01 -12.38 -7.10
CA THR A 472 16.07 -12.41 -8.23
C THR A 472 16.55 -13.25 -9.41
N GLY A 473 17.87 -13.45 -9.54
CA GLY A 473 18.51 -14.00 -10.73
C GLY A 473 18.42 -13.09 -11.95
N ILE A 474 18.06 -11.82 -11.77
CA ILE A 474 17.92 -10.81 -12.83
C ILE A 474 18.86 -9.66 -12.51
N GLU A 475 19.74 -9.32 -13.45
CA GLU A 475 20.64 -8.18 -13.31
C GLU A 475 19.85 -6.85 -13.35
N PRO A 476 19.84 -6.07 -12.25
CA PRO A 476 19.07 -4.83 -12.21
C PRO A 476 19.80 -3.68 -12.90
N GLY A 477 19.03 -2.77 -13.48
CA GLY A 477 19.54 -1.48 -13.93
C GLY A 477 19.54 -0.48 -12.79
N VAL A 478 20.64 0.25 -12.60
CA VAL A 478 20.74 1.34 -11.63
C VAL A 478 21.27 2.56 -12.36
N SER A 479 20.69 3.73 -12.07
CA SER A 479 21.14 5.02 -12.59
C SER A 479 21.46 5.97 -11.45
N VAL A 480 22.60 6.65 -11.55
CA VAL A 480 22.94 7.78 -10.68
C VAL A 480 22.47 9.05 -11.39
N LYS A 481 21.61 9.82 -10.73
CA LYS A 481 21.04 11.07 -11.25
C LYS A 481 21.55 12.24 -10.41
N VAL A 482 22.15 13.20 -11.08
CA VAL A 482 22.44 14.51 -10.47
C VAL A 482 21.10 15.23 -10.30
N ILE A 483 20.84 15.71 -9.08
CA ILE A 483 19.65 16.50 -8.80
C ILE A 483 19.90 17.91 -9.33
N GLN A 484 19.13 18.31 -10.34
CA GLN A 484 19.29 19.61 -11.00
C GLN A 484 18.80 20.75 -10.11
N ASP A 485 19.38 21.94 -10.30
CA ASP A 485 18.93 23.15 -9.62
C ASP A 485 17.56 23.57 -10.17
N PRO A 486 16.50 23.56 -9.35
CA PRO A 486 15.14 23.81 -9.81
C PRO A 486 14.93 25.27 -10.25
N MET A 487 15.84 26.20 -9.90
CA MET A 487 15.79 27.55 -10.46
C MET A 487 16.12 27.57 -11.96
N THR A 488 16.90 26.60 -12.44
CA THR A 488 17.25 26.49 -13.87
C THR A 488 16.20 25.74 -14.69
N THR A 489 15.33 24.97 -14.02
CA THR A 489 14.25 24.17 -14.64
C THR A 489 12.86 24.72 -14.32
N LEU A 490 12.76 25.91 -13.72
CA LEU A 490 11.52 26.47 -13.19
C LEU A 490 10.36 26.43 -14.19
N ASP A 491 10.60 26.74 -15.46
CA ASP A 491 9.54 26.74 -16.48
C ASP A 491 8.96 25.33 -16.69
N VAL A 492 9.79 24.30 -16.69
CA VAL A 492 9.36 22.89 -16.80
C VAL A 492 8.60 22.48 -15.55
N ASP A 493 9.14 22.81 -14.37
CA ASP A 493 8.54 22.48 -13.08
C ASP A 493 7.16 23.14 -12.92
N VAL A 494 7.00 24.38 -13.40
CA VAL A 494 5.72 25.10 -13.41
C VAL A 494 4.67 24.37 -14.23
N GLU A 495 5.00 23.89 -15.44
CA GLU A 495 4.05 23.16 -16.28
C GLU A 495 3.64 21.83 -15.63
N GLU A 496 4.60 21.07 -15.11
CA GLU A 496 4.30 19.78 -14.45
C GLU A 496 3.42 19.97 -13.21
N ILE A 497 3.75 20.95 -12.35
CA ILE A 497 2.97 21.25 -11.14
C ILE A 497 1.59 21.81 -11.49
N TRP A 498 1.49 22.62 -12.55
CA TRP A 498 0.21 23.13 -13.03
C TRP A 498 -0.73 22.01 -13.48
N ASP A 499 -0.21 21.03 -14.22
CA ASP A 499 -0.98 19.86 -14.65
C ASP A 499 -1.46 18.98 -13.50
N GLU A 500 -0.70 18.92 -12.40
CA GLU A 500 -1.14 18.26 -11.16
C GLU A 500 -2.26 19.05 -10.47
N ILE A 501 -2.13 20.36 -10.39
CA ILE A 501 -3.12 21.26 -9.79
C ILE A 501 -4.46 21.21 -10.56
N LEU A 502 -4.42 21.07 -11.88
CA LEU A 502 -5.61 20.89 -12.71
C LEU A 502 -6.39 19.61 -12.39
N LYS A 503 -5.72 18.57 -11.90
CA LYS A 503 -6.32 17.26 -11.58
C LYS A 503 -6.85 17.16 -10.15
N MET A 504 -6.52 18.11 -9.26
CA MET A 504 -7.07 18.22 -7.91
C MET A 504 -8.56 18.54 -7.94
#